data_AF-A0AAD8YK84-F1
#
_entry.id   AF-A0AAD8YK84-F1
#
_cell.length_a   1.000
_cell.length_b   1.000
_cell.length_c   1.000
_cell.angle_alpha   90.00
_cell.angle_beta   90.00
_cell.angle_gamma   90.00
#
_symmetry.space_group_name_H-M   'P 1'
#
loop_
_entity.id
_entity.type
_entity.pdbx_description
1 polymer ?
#
loop_
_entity_poly.entity_id
_entity_poly.type
_entity_poly.pdbx_seq_one_letter_code
_entity_poly.pdbx_strand_id
1 'polypeptide(L)'
;MSDDLELGKYSREGQDHAGSACGAAVGAIPSNCHSGLADEFLDSRNWKRMPALNACAEGNEKQAELARQTHQIGKDMLEQCLSTDFGDADSMLFVMTGIQINMPFEFEDYFQPLSFEVRKKDGSVVDLYQEAFGSW
;
A
#
# COMPACT_ATOMS: atom_id res chain seq x y z
N MET A 1 12.63 -1.67 1.26
CA MET A 1 13.56 -2.27 2.23
C MET A 1 14.94 -1.75 1.89
N SER A 2 15.72 -1.30 2.87
CA SER A 2 17.11 -0.89 2.66
C SER A 2 18.05 -2.09 2.62
N ASP A 3 19.31 -1.86 2.29
CA ASP A 3 20.37 -2.87 2.23
C ASP A 3 20.62 -3.48 3.62
N ASP A 4 20.37 -2.71 4.69
CA ASP A 4 20.41 -3.13 6.10
C ASP A 4 19.15 -3.88 6.56
N LEU A 5 18.27 -4.28 5.64
CA LEU A 5 17.01 -4.99 5.89
C LEU A 5 15.99 -4.18 6.73
N GLU A 6 16.08 -2.85 6.71
CA GLU A 6 15.10 -1.99 7.37
C GLU A 6 13.87 -1.78 6.47
N LEU A 7 12.69 -2.07 7.02
CA LEU A 7 11.42 -1.72 6.42
C LEU A 7 11.12 -0.23 6.62
N GLY A 8 10.33 0.35 5.71
CA GLY A 8 10.07 1.79 5.72
C GLY A 8 11.22 2.62 5.14
N LYS A 9 12.28 1.99 4.63
CA LYS A 9 13.41 2.65 3.95
C LYS A 9 13.78 2.00 2.62
N TYR A 10 14.52 2.75 1.80
CA TYR A 10 15.05 2.29 0.52
C TYR A 10 16.37 3.01 0.18
N SER A 11 17.36 2.25 -0.26
CA SER A 11 18.66 2.75 -0.71
C SER A 11 18.54 3.24 -2.16
N ARG A 12 18.64 4.56 -2.37
CA ARG A 12 18.49 5.16 -3.71
C ARG A 12 19.85 5.47 -4.31
N GLU A 13 19.99 5.23 -5.61
CA GLU A 13 21.21 5.59 -6.33
C GLU A 13 21.53 7.09 -6.17
N GLY A 14 22.80 7.39 -5.89
CA GLY A 14 23.28 8.76 -5.68
C GLY A 14 22.96 9.36 -4.31
N GLN A 15 22.37 8.60 -3.38
CA GLN A 15 22.17 9.03 -1.98
C GLN A 15 23.15 8.31 -1.05
N ASP A 16 23.72 9.04 -0.09
CA ASP A 16 24.67 8.50 0.88
C ASP A 16 23.98 7.61 1.94
N HIS A 17 22.68 7.82 2.17
CA HIS A 17 21.91 7.13 3.19
C HIS A 17 20.52 6.72 2.67
N ALA A 18 20.00 5.60 3.18
CA ALA A 18 18.65 5.15 2.86
C ALA A 18 17.60 6.12 3.41
N GLY A 19 16.74 6.61 2.51
CA GLY A 19 15.60 7.47 2.83
C GLY A 19 14.33 6.67 3.10
N SER A 20 13.27 7.35 3.53
CA SER A 20 11.97 6.71 3.80
C SER A 20 11.28 6.19 2.54
N ALA A 21 10.57 5.06 2.67
CA ALA A 21 9.83 4.41 1.60
C ALA A 21 8.68 3.55 2.18
N CYS A 22 7.40 3.92 2.01
CA CYS A 22 6.89 5.12 1.32
C CYS A 22 7.04 6.38 2.19
N GLY A 23 7.71 7.41 1.67
CA GLY A 23 7.97 8.64 2.43
C GLY A 23 6.70 9.36 2.91
N ALA A 24 5.63 9.37 2.12
CA ALA A 24 4.36 9.98 2.50
C ALA A 24 3.67 9.22 3.65
N ALA A 25 3.61 7.88 3.57
CA ALA A 25 3.03 7.07 4.64
C ALA A 25 3.83 7.20 5.94
N VAL A 26 5.17 7.20 5.86
CA VAL A 26 6.04 7.41 7.03
C VAL A 26 5.85 8.82 7.60
N GLY A 27 5.74 9.84 6.75
CA GLY A 27 5.47 11.22 7.16
C GLY A 27 4.07 11.45 7.74
N ALA A 28 3.11 10.58 7.44
CA ALA A 28 1.77 10.62 8.01
C ALA A 28 1.74 10.18 9.49
N ILE A 29 2.76 9.45 9.95
CA ILE A 29 2.93 9.14 11.36
C ILE A 29 3.18 10.46 12.10
N PRO A 30 2.39 10.82 13.11
CA PRO A 30 2.55 12.08 13.83
C PRO A 30 3.88 12.06 14.58
N SER A 31 4.88 12.68 13.97
CA SER A 31 6.13 13.06 14.62
C SER A 31 5.94 14.42 15.26
N ASN A 32 6.29 14.56 16.54
CA ASN A 32 6.34 15.85 17.23
C ASN A 32 7.38 16.84 16.64
N CYS A 33 8.09 16.50 15.56
CA CYS A 33 9.12 17.34 14.96
C CYS A 33 9.15 17.21 13.43
N HIS A 34 9.10 18.38 12.77
CA HIS A 34 9.52 18.70 11.40
C HIS A 34 8.50 18.63 10.24
N SER A 35 7.88 19.79 10.03
CA SER A 35 7.74 20.52 8.76
C SER A 35 8.31 19.87 7.49
N GLY A 36 7.43 19.24 6.72
CA GLY A 36 7.60 18.96 5.30
C GLY A 36 6.19 18.82 4.71
N LEU A 37 5.97 19.41 3.53
CA LEU A 37 4.67 19.54 2.87
C LEU A 37 3.87 18.24 2.99
N ALA A 38 2.87 18.24 3.88
CA ALA A 38 1.93 17.15 4.01
C ALA A 38 1.25 17.01 2.65
N ASP A 39 1.58 15.93 1.95
CA ASP A 39 0.87 15.54 0.75
C ASP A 39 -0.60 15.40 1.14
N GLU A 40 -1.51 16.12 0.48
CA GLU A 40 -2.93 16.21 0.87
C GLU A 40 -3.59 14.82 0.97
N PHE A 41 -2.98 13.84 0.29
CA PHE A 41 -3.40 12.45 0.19
C PHE A 41 -3.10 11.59 1.42
N LEU A 42 -2.01 11.85 2.14
CA LEU A 42 -1.55 11.11 3.34
C LEU A 42 -1.09 12.07 4.43
N ASP A 43 -1.96 13.01 4.78
CA ASP A 43 -1.76 13.94 5.90
C ASP A 43 -2.05 13.25 7.25
N SER A 44 -1.64 13.88 8.35
CA SER A 44 -1.96 13.58 9.76
C SER A 44 -3.41 13.16 10.06
N ARG A 45 -4.36 13.51 9.18
CA ARG A 45 -5.76 13.05 9.23
C ARG A 45 -5.90 11.55 9.00
N ASN A 46 -5.09 10.94 8.14
CA ASN A 46 -5.12 9.51 7.85
C ASN A 46 -4.53 8.67 8.99
N TRP A 47 -3.62 9.20 9.80
CA TRP A 47 -3.15 8.51 11.01
C TRP A 47 -4.29 8.09 11.94
N LYS A 48 -5.33 8.92 12.08
CA LYS A 48 -6.52 8.58 12.90
C LYS A 48 -7.25 7.34 12.39
N ARG A 49 -7.02 6.95 11.13
CA ARG A 49 -7.56 5.74 10.50
C ARG A 49 -6.65 4.52 10.66
N MET A 50 -5.47 4.66 11.30
CA MET A 50 -4.48 3.59 11.49
C MET A 50 -4.28 3.22 12.97
N PRO A 51 -5.33 2.88 13.74
CA PRO A 51 -5.24 2.71 15.19
C PRO A 51 -4.31 1.57 15.61
N ALA A 52 -4.09 0.56 14.75
CA ALA A 52 -3.23 -0.58 15.05
C ALA A 52 -1.75 -0.19 15.22
N LEU A 53 -1.30 0.92 14.61
CA LEU A 53 0.07 1.40 14.73
C LEU A 53 0.46 1.80 16.16
N ASN A 54 -0.53 2.13 17.00
CA ASN A 54 -0.29 2.44 18.41
C ASN A 54 0.13 1.21 19.23
N ALA A 55 -0.19 0.00 18.74
CA ALA A 55 0.12 -1.25 19.42
C ALA A 55 1.43 -1.89 18.97
N CYS A 56 2.01 -1.42 17.85
CA CYS A 56 3.24 -1.98 17.30
C CYS A 56 4.49 -1.47 18.00
N ALA A 57 5.48 -2.35 18.19
CA ALA A 57 6.83 -1.93 18.56
C ALA A 57 7.49 -1.15 17.40
N GLU A 58 8.38 -0.20 17.73
CA GLU A 58 9.14 0.56 16.72
C GLU A 58 9.96 -0.35 15.80
N GLY A 59 10.33 0.18 14.63
CA GLY A 59 11.13 -0.54 13.63
C GLY A 59 10.27 -1.34 12.63
N ASN A 60 10.75 -2.51 12.21
CA ASN A 60 10.18 -3.25 11.07
C ASN A 60 8.72 -3.65 11.27
N GLU A 61 8.31 -4.02 12.48
CA GLU A 61 6.92 -4.40 12.78
C GLU A 61 5.95 -3.24 12.49
N LYS A 62 6.23 -2.06 13.04
CA LYS A 62 5.43 -0.85 12.80
C LYS A 62 5.42 -0.44 11.34
N GLN A 63 6.53 -0.59 10.62
CA GLN A 63 6.60 -0.26 9.19
C GLN A 63 5.83 -1.25 8.32
N ALA A 64 5.85 -2.54 8.66
CA ALA A 64 5.01 -3.54 8.01
C ALA A 64 3.52 -3.25 8.26
N GLU A 65 3.16 -2.90 9.50
CA GLU A 65 1.78 -2.54 9.81
C GLU A 65 1.36 -1.24 9.13
N LEU A 66 2.27 -0.26 9.00
CA LEU A 66 2.01 0.98 8.27
C LEU A 66 1.64 0.69 6.82
N ALA A 67 2.36 -0.23 6.17
CA ALA A 67 2.06 -0.66 4.81
C ALA A 67 0.66 -1.31 4.71
N ARG A 68 0.28 -2.18 5.66
CA ARG A 68 -1.06 -2.80 5.69
C ARG A 68 -2.18 -1.79 5.89
N GLN A 69 -2.02 -0.87 6.84
CA GLN A 69 -3.01 0.16 7.12
C GLN A 69 -3.15 1.13 5.93
N THR A 70 -2.02 1.49 5.30
CA THR A 70 -2.02 2.33 4.09
C THR A 70 -2.69 1.63 2.92
N HIS A 71 -2.45 0.32 2.74
CA HIS A 71 -3.16 -0.49 1.75
C HIS A 71 -4.67 -0.46 1.99
N GLN A 72 -5.13 -0.65 3.23
CA GLN A 72 -6.56 -0.62 3.54
C GLN A 72 -7.19 0.73 3.20
N ILE A 73 -6.54 1.85 3.56
CA ILE A 73 -7.00 3.19 3.20
C ILE A 73 -7.07 3.36 1.67
N GLY A 74 -6.01 2.93 0.96
CA GLY A 74 -5.96 2.99 -0.50
C GLY A 74 -7.05 2.15 -1.16
N LYS A 75 -7.34 0.96 -0.61
CA LYS A 75 -8.44 0.10 -1.05
C LYS A 75 -9.79 0.78 -0.84
N ASP A 76 -10.05 1.33 0.35
CA ASP A 76 -11.30 2.05 0.63
C ASP A 76 -11.52 3.23 -0.32
N MET A 77 -10.46 3.94 -0.70
CA MET A 77 -10.51 5.04 -1.66
C MET A 77 -10.75 4.54 -3.08
N LEU A 78 -10.07 3.45 -3.47
CA LEU A 78 -10.30 2.81 -4.76
C LEU A 78 -11.77 2.43 -4.92
N GLU A 79 -12.37 1.79 -3.91
CA GLU A 79 -13.79 1.41 -3.91
C GLU A 79 -14.75 2.58 -4.21
N GLN A 80 -14.41 3.80 -3.76
CA GLN A 80 -15.22 4.99 -4.01
C GLN A 80 -15.14 5.49 -5.46
N CYS A 81 -14.09 5.11 -6.18
CA CYS A 81 -13.83 5.54 -7.56
C CYS A 81 -14.11 4.45 -8.61
N LEU A 82 -14.32 3.20 -8.20
CA LEU A 82 -14.60 2.10 -9.12
C LEU A 82 -15.96 2.30 -9.80
N SER A 83 -15.98 2.18 -11.12
CA SER A 83 -17.18 2.18 -11.94
C SER A 83 -17.04 1.16 -13.05
N THR A 84 -18.11 0.41 -13.32
CA THR A 84 -18.23 -0.50 -14.46
C THR A 84 -18.93 0.16 -15.65
N ASP A 85 -19.24 1.45 -15.59
CA ASP A 85 -19.91 2.19 -16.66
C ASP A 85 -18.94 2.57 -17.80
N PHE A 86 -18.41 1.56 -18.48
CA PHE A 86 -17.51 1.71 -19.64
C PHE A 86 -17.67 0.52 -20.60
N GLY A 87 -17.36 0.70 -21.89
CA GLY A 87 -17.43 -0.40 -22.87
C GLY A 87 -18.86 -0.92 -23.14
N ASP A 88 -18.98 -2.18 -23.54
CA ASP A 88 -20.24 -2.88 -23.84
C ASP A 88 -20.76 -3.73 -22.66
N ALA A 89 -21.72 -4.62 -22.88
CA ALA A 89 -22.33 -5.45 -21.84
C ALA A 89 -21.40 -6.54 -21.29
N ASP A 90 -20.40 -6.97 -22.09
CA ASP A 90 -19.46 -8.04 -21.75
C ASP A 90 -18.15 -7.51 -21.18
N SER A 91 -18.01 -6.19 -21.09
CA SER A 91 -16.84 -5.51 -20.55
C SER A 91 -16.66 -5.82 -19.06
N MET A 92 -15.41 -6.07 -18.66
CA MET A 92 -15.02 -6.49 -17.31
C MET A 92 -13.98 -5.53 -16.73
N LEU A 93 -14.07 -5.28 -15.43
CA LEU A 93 -13.07 -4.55 -14.65
C LEU A 93 -12.33 -5.53 -13.74
N PHE A 94 -11.03 -5.71 -13.98
CA PHE A 94 -10.17 -6.47 -13.07
C PHE A 94 -9.58 -5.53 -12.03
N VAL A 95 -9.72 -5.88 -10.76
CA VAL A 95 -9.19 -5.09 -9.64
C VAL A 95 -8.27 -5.98 -8.83
N MET A 96 -6.98 -5.65 -8.82
CA MET A 96 -5.97 -6.29 -7.97
C MET A 96 -5.42 -5.26 -6.99
N THR A 97 -5.43 -5.58 -5.71
CA THR A 97 -4.82 -4.73 -4.68
C THR A 97 -3.79 -5.53 -3.89
N GLY A 98 -2.79 -4.85 -3.37
CA GLY A 98 -1.69 -5.48 -2.64
C GLY A 98 -0.66 -4.48 -2.18
N ILE A 99 0.45 -4.99 -1.65
CA ILE A 99 1.57 -4.21 -1.16
C ILE A 99 2.76 -4.45 -2.07
N GLN A 100 3.28 -3.38 -2.68
CA GLN A 100 4.55 -3.42 -3.36
C GLN A 100 5.69 -3.33 -2.35
N ILE A 101 6.70 -4.19 -2.51
CA ILE A 101 7.87 -4.27 -1.65
C ILE A 101 9.08 -3.96 -2.54
N ASN A 102 9.59 -2.73 -2.42
CA ASN A 102 10.81 -2.36 -3.11
C ASN A 102 12.03 -2.96 -2.41
N MET A 103 12.84 -3.71 -3.14
CA MET A 103 14.01 -4.43 -2.61
C MET A 103 15.32 -3.73 -2.99
N PRO A 104 16.39 -3.91 -2.20
CA PRO A 104 17.73 -3.44 -2.56
C PRO A 104 18.13 -3.83 -3.98
N PHE A 105 19.02 -3.07 -4.60
CA PHE A 105 19.37 -3.18 -6.02
C PHE A 105 19.82 -4.59 -6.47
N GLU A 106 20.28 -5.41 -5.53
CA GLU A 106 20.71 -6.80 -5.76
C GLU A 106 19.54 -7.79 -5.89
N PHE A 107 18.31 -7.36 -5.61
CA PHE A 107 17.12 -8.21 -5.58
C PHE A 107 16.00 -7.62 -6.43
N GLU A 108 15.14 -8.50 -6.94
CA GLU A 108 13.92 -8.08 -7.62
C GLU A 108 12.89 -7.55 -6.61
N ASP A 109 12.11 -6.56 -7.04
CA ASP A 109 10.96 -6.09 -6.28
C ASP A 109 9.90 -7.19 -6.18
N TYR A 110 9.18 -7.20 -5.06
CA TYR A 110 8.06 -8.11 -4.85
C TYR A 110 6.73 -7.34 -4.83
N PHE A 111 5.65 -8.07 -5.09
CA PHE A 111 4.29 -7.62 -4.86
C PHE A 111 3.55 -8.69 -4.07
N GLN A 112 3.03 -8.31 -2.90
CA GLN A 112 2.15 -9.17 -2.11
C GLN A 112 0.70 -8.86 -2.51
N PRO A 113 0.04 -9.70 -3.31
CA PRO A 113 -1.37 -9.53 -3.60
C PRO A 113 -2.18 -9.74 -2.30
N LEU A 114 -3.23 -8.94 -2.12
CA LEU A 114 -4.15 -9.02 -0.97
C LEU A 114 -5.61 -9.14 -1.39
N SER A 115 -5.96 -8.75 -2.62
CA SER A 115 -7.23 -9.09 -3.24
C SER A 115 -7.10 -9.10 -4.75
N PHE A 116 -7.88 -9.95 -5.41
CA PHE A 116 -7.98 -9.96 -6.87
C PHE A 116 -9.37 -10.39 -7.29
N GLU A 117 -10.06 -9.53 -8.05
CA GLU A 117 -11.46 -9.74 -8.39
C GLU A 117 -11.79 -9.19 -9.78
N VAL A 118 -12.91 -9.66 -10.33
CA VAL A 118 -13.53 -9.16 -11.55
C VAL A 118 -14.88 -8.56 -11.22
N ARG A 119 -15.14 -7.35 -11.69
CA ARG A 119 -16.45 -6.71 -11.65
C ARG A 119 -17.03 -6.60 -13.04
N LYS A 120 -18.34 -6.83 -13.15
CA LYS A 120 -19.09 -6.74 -14.42
C LYS A 120 -20.21 -5.71 -14.30
N LYS A 121 -20.73 -5.28 -15.46
CA LYS A 121 -21.82 -4.30 -15.54
C LYS A 121 -23.14 -4.73 -14.90
N ASP A 122 -23.39 -6.03 -14.84
CA ASP A 122 -24.56 -6.59 -14.16
C ASP A 122 -24.47 -6.49 -12.62
N GLY A 123 -23.37 -5.94 -12.09
CA GLY A 123 -23.10 -5.80 -10.66
C GLY A 123 -22.47 -7.05 -10.03
N SER A 124 -22.22 -8.10 -10.81
CA SER A 124 -21.52 -9.28 -10.29
C SER A 124 -20.06 -8.98 -10.00
N VAL A 125 -19.59 -9.53 -8.88
CA VAL A 125 -18.19 -9.51 -8.46
C VAL A 125 -17.74 -10.95 -8.25
N VAL A 126 -16.64 -11.33 -8.90
CA VAL A 126 -16.05 -12.66 -8.80
C VAL A 126 -14.68 -12.51 -8.16
N ASP A 127 -14.48 -13.13 -7.00
CA ASP A 127 -13.17 -13.24 -6.37
C ASP A 127 -12.32 -14.28 -7.13
N LEU A 128 -11.16 -13.84 -7.61
CA LEU A 128 -10.19 -14.65 -8.34
C LEU A 128 -8.93 -14.94 -7.50
N TYR A 129 -8.86 -14.46 -6.26
CA TYR A 129 -7.63 -14.50 -5.47
C TYR A 129 -7.11 -15.93 -5.28
N GLN A 130 -7.97 -16.83 -4.79
CA GLN A 130 -7.57 -18.21 -4.52
C GLN A 130 -7.19 -18.96 -5.81
N GLU A 131 -7.86 -18.69 -6.92
CA GLU A 131 -7.54 -19.31 -8.21
C GLU A 131 -6.19 -18.84 -8.75
N ALA A 132 -5.91 -17.53 -8.64
CA ALA A 132 -4.68 -16.93 -9.16
C ALA A 132 -3.45 -17.19 -8.28
N PHE A 133 -3.62 -17.18 -6.95
CA PHE A 133 -2.50 -17.17 -5.99
C PHE A 133 -2.50 -18.34 -5.01
N GLY A 134 -3.52 -19.21 -5.04
CA GLY A 134 -3.64 -20.35 -4.14
C GLY A 134 -4.13 -19.98 -2.73
N SER A 135 -4.28 -21.01 -1.90
CA SER A 135 -4.57 -20.91 -0.47
C SER A 135 -3.28 -21.18 0.31
N TRP A 136 -2.89 -20.25 1.17
CA TRP A 136 -1.70 -20.32 2.03
C TRP A 136 -2.03 -20.96 3.39
#